data_AF-A0A800BQ66-F1
#
_entry.id   AF-A0A800BQ66-F1
#
_cell.length_a   1.000
_cell.length_b   1.000
_cell.length_c   1.000
_cell.angle_alpha   90.00
_cell.angle_beta   90.00
_cell.angle_gamma   90.00
#
_symmetry.space_group_name_H-M   'P 1'
#
loop_
_entity.id
_entity.type
_entity.pdbx_description
1 polymer ?
#
loop_
_entity_poly.entity_id
_entity_poly.type
_entity_poly.pdbx_seq_one_letter_code
_entity_poly.pdbx_strand_id
1 'polypeptide(L)'
;MVQKQIEIIQEIQKQKDGLVEKVEKFFEERNGDSKHKVPVTRTQLHNVLGMAIATDSVKEIINYLKHQIARHKEWRENNFGKNLIKKINEVSETAGNDKNLKIQLVRLFLGYFAREARYVRKDWEAKGHEE
;
A
#
# COMPACT_ATOMS: atom_id res chain seq x y z
N MET A 1 -11.17 -11.06 -26.95
CA MET A 1 -10.03 -10.54 -26.16
C MET A 1 -10.24 -9.11 -25.67
N VAL A 2 -10.70 -8.17 -26.51
CA VAL A 2 -10.94 -6.77 -26.12
C VAL A 2 -11.99 -6.62 -25.01
N GLN A 3 -13.10 -7.37 -25.09
CA GLN A 3 -14.21 -7.29 -24.12
C GLN A 3 -13.77 -7.57 -22.66
N LYS A 4 -12.94 -8.60 -22.45
CA LYS A 4 -12.42 -8.97 -21.12
C LYS A 4 -11.48 -7.90 -20.53
N GLN A 5 -10.72 -7.21 -21.37
CA GLN A 5 -9.87 -6.09 -20.92
C GLN A 5 -10.72 -4.87 -20.52
N ILE A 6 -11.79 -4.59 -21.26
CA ILE A 6 -12.73 -3.50 -20.94
C ILE A 6 -13.39 -3.77 -19.58
N GLU A 7 -13.86 -5.01 -19.34
CA GLU A 7 -14.48 -5.41 -18.07
C GLU A 7 -13.53 -5.23 -16.88
N ILE A 8 -12.28 -5.65 -17.02
CA ILE A 8 -11.25 -5.44 -15.98
C ILE A 8 -11.03 -3.96 -15.71
N ILE A 9 -10.92 -3.13 -16.76
CA ILE A 9 -10.71 -1.68 -16.60
C ILE A 9 -11.91 -1.05 -15.90
N GLN A 10 -13.15 -1.41 -16.27
CA GLN A 10 -14.35 -0.88 -15.64
C GLN A 10 -14.43 -1.26 -14.15
N GLU A 11 -14.08 -2.51 -13.83
CA GLU A 11 -14.07 -2.98 -12.44
C GLU A 11 -13.02 -2.22 -11.61
N ILE A 12 -11.83 -2.00 -12.18
CA ILE A 12 -10.80 -1.18 -11.54
C ILE A 12 -11.29 0.24 -11.27
N GLN A 13 -11.93 0.88 -12.24
CA GLN A 13 -12.42 2.26 -12.08
C GLN A 13 -13.42 2.36 -10.92
N LYS A 14 -14.33 1.39 -10.79
CA LYS A 14 -15.30 1.35 -9.69
C LYS A 14 -14.65 1.21 -8.31
N GLN A 15 -13.48 0.57 -8.24
CA GLN A 15 -12.81 0.31 -6.96
C GLN A 15 -11.83 1.41 -6.54
N LYS A 16 -11.44 2.35 -7.44
CA LYS A 16 -10.39 3.35 -7.15
C LYS A 16 -10.66 4.19 -5.91
N ASP A 17 -11.87 4.73 -5.78
CA ASP A 17 -12.22 5.57 -4.63
C ASP A 17 -12.14 4.76 -3.33
N GLY A 18 -12.66 3.53 -3.34
CA GLY A 18 -12.52 2.61 -2.22
C GLY A 18 -11.06 2.22 -1.89
N LEU A 19 -10.16 2.20 -2.88
CA LEU A 19 -8.73 2.00 -2.62
C LEU A 19 -8.11 3.23 -1.94
N VAL A 20 -8.50 4.44 -2.33
CA VAL A 20 -8.05 5.68 -1.71
C VAL A 20 -8.55 5.75 -0.26
N GLU A 21 -9.83 5.50 -0.01
CA GLU A 21 -10.39 5.46 1.34
C GLU A 21 -9.69 4.43 2.24
N LYS A 22 -9.33 3.25 1.69
CA LYS A 22 -8.57 2.23 2.43
C LYS A 22 -7.18 2.72 2.82
N VAL A 23 -6.55 3.54 1.99
CA VAL A 23 -5.24 4.14 2.27
C VAL A 23 -5.38 5.22 3.33
N GLU A 24 -6.36 6.11 3.22
CA GLU A 24 -6.62 7.16 4.22
C GLU A 24 -6.87 6.54 5.60
N LYS A 25 -7.80 5.57 5.68
CA LYS A 25 -8.09 4.82 6.91
C LYS A 25 -6.86 4.14 7.51
N PHE A 26 -5.97 3.60 6.66
CA PHE A 26 -4.73 2.98 7.15
C PHE A 26 -3.87 3.96 7.95
N PHE A 27 -3.79 5.23 7.53
CA PHE A 27 -3.02 6.24 8.25
C PHE A 27 -3.81 6.85 9.42
N GLU A 28 -5.12 7.00 9.28
CA GLU A 28 -5.99 7.52 10.34
C GLU A 28 -6.11 6.61 11.57
N GLU A 29 -6.19 5.29 11.35
CA GLU A 29 -6.36 4.27 12.39
C GLU A 29 -5.09 4.04 13.23
N ARG A 30 -4.00 4.77 12.94
CA ARG A 30 -2.74 4.65 13.69
C ARG A 30 -2.85 5.45 14.99
N ASN A 31 -2.65 4.77 16.11
CA ASN A 31 -2.78 5.37 17.45
C ASN A 31 -1.63 6.35 17.78
N GLY A 32 -1.93 7.41 18.54
CA GLY A 32 -0.97 8.32 19.18
C GLY A 32 -0.21 9.26 18.23
N ASP A 33 0.96 9.76 18.66
CA ASP A 33 1.86 10.63 17.87
C ASP A 33 2.32 9.98 16.55
N SER A 34 2.19 8.65 16.45
CA SER A 34 2.44 7.86 15.25
C SER A 34 1.39 8.02 14.15
N LYS A 35 0.25 8.68 14.38
CA LYS A 35 -0.76 8.93 13.35
C LYS A 35 -0.18 9.65 12.14
N HIS A 36 0.71 10.62 12.41
CA HIS A 36 1.31 11.48 11.39
C HIS A 36 2.76 11.10 11.06
N LYS A 37 3.43 10.28 11.89
CA LYS A 37 4.79 9.82 11.59
C LYS A 37 4.77 8.59 10.70
N VAL A 38 5.28 8.67 9.47
CA VAL A 38 5.51 7.49 8.62
C VAL A 38 6.88 6.91 8.92
N PRO A 39 6.99 5.71 9.55
CA PRO A 39 8.24 5.22 10.12
C PRO A 39 9.26 4.81 9.06
N VAL A 40 8.80 4.39 7.88
CA VAL A 40 9.64 3.92 6.78
C VAL A 40 10.03 5.05 5.84
N THR A 41 11.27 5.05 5.38
CA THR A 41 11.78 6.07 4.45
C THR A 41 11.05 6.08 3.11
N ARG A 42 11.15 7.19 2.38
CA ARG A 42 10.62 7.29 1.01
C ARG A 42 11.20 6.22 0.09
N THR A 43 12.50 5.94 0.20
CA THR A 43 13.18 4.93 -0.62
C THR A 43 12.66 3.53 -0.32
N GLN A 44 12.44 3.19 0.95
CA GLN A 44 11.87 1.89 1.34
C GLN A 44 10.48 1.67 0.73
N LEU A 45 9.61 2.68 0.75
CA LEU A 45 8.30 2.60 0.08
C LEU A 45 8.40 2.52 -1.45
N HIS A 46 9.33 3.28 -2.04
CA HIS A 46 9.56 3.23 -3.48
C HIS A 46 10.02 1.84 -3.92
N ASN A 47 10.86 1.16 -3.13
CA ASN A 47 11.30 -0.21 -3.44
C ASN A 47 10.14 -1.22 -3.37
N VAL A 48 9.18 -1.05 -2.44
CA VAL A 48 7.96 -1.88 -2.41
C VAL A 48 7.12 -1.65 -3.66
N LEU A 49 6.94 -0.40 -4.08
CA LEU A 49 6.21 -0.07 -5.29
C LEU A 49 6.92 -0.61 -6.54
N GLY A 50 8.24 -0.49 -6.61
CA GLY A 50 9.06 -1.06 -7.69
C GLY A 50 8.92 -2.57 -7.78
N MET A 51 8.95 -3.27 -6.64
CA MET A 51 8.67 -4.71 -6.56
C MET A 51 7.27 -5.03 -7.11
N ALA A 52 6.25 -4.28 -6.69
CA ALA A 52 4.88 -4.48 -7.15
C ALA A 52 4.72 -4.27 -8.66
N ILE A 53 5.47 -3.35 -9.27
CA ILE A 53 5.47 -3.12 -10.71
C ILE A 53 6.17 -4.27 -11.45
N ALA A 54 7.25 -4.81 -10.89
CA ALA A 54 8.09 -5.83 -11.54
C ALA A 54 7.55 -7.26 -11.47
N THR A 55 6.62 -7.56 -10.56
CA THR A 55 6.05 -8.93 -10.39
C THR A 55 4.56 -8.99 -10.68
N ASP A 56 4.10 -10.12 -11.21
CA ASP A 56 2.67 -10.45 -11.38
C ASP A 56 2.10 -11.29 -10.22
N SER A 57 2.83 -11.38 -9.12
CA SER A 57 2.50 -12.21 -7.95
C SER A 57 2.33 -11.36 -6.69
N VAL A 58 1.10 -11.25 -6.20
CA VAL A 58 0.82 -10.61 -4.89
C VAL A 58 1.60 -11.31 -3.76
N LYS A 59 1.80 -12.63 -3.86
CA LYS A 59 2.58 -13.40 -2.87
C LYS A 59 4.04 -12.97 -2.83
N GLU A 60 4.64 -12.62 -3.97
CA GLU A 60 6.03 -12.12 -4.01
C GLU A 60 6.15 -10.75 -3.35
N ILE A 61 5.18 -9.85 -3.57
CA ILE A 61 5.11 -8.55 -2.89
C ILE A 61 5.04 -8.75 -1.36
N ILE A 62 4.16 -9.65 -0.90
CA ILE A 62 4.02 -9.97 0.53
C ILE A 62 5.32 -10.59 1.08
N ASN A 63 5.96 -11.48 0.33
CA ASN A 63 7.21 -12.10 0.75
C ASN A 63 8.33 -11.05 0.87
N TYR A 64 8.41 -10.12 -0.08
CA TYR A 64 9.32 -8.99 -0.03
C TYR A 64 9.07 -8.14 1.23
N LEU A 65 7.81 -7.79 1.52
CA LEU A 65 7.46 -7.06 2.75
C LEU A 65 7.82 -7.83 4.02
N LYS A 66 7.61 -9.15 4.08
CA LYS A 66 8.04 -9.98 5.21
C LYS A 66 9.56 -9.90 5.42
N HIS A 67 10.33 -9.95 4.34
CA HIS A 67 11.77 -9.78 4.40
C HIS A 67 12.16 -8.38 4.93
N GLN A 68 11.49 -7.32 4.45
CA GLN A 68 11.71 -5.96 4.94
C GLN A 68 11.38 -5.81 6.45
N ILE A 69 10.28 -6.42 6.89
CA ILE A 69 9.86 -6.47 8.31
C ILE A 69 10.91 -7.18 9.17
N ALA A 70 11.55 -8.23 8.66
CA ALA A 70 12.63 -8.90 9.39
C ALA A 70 13.89 -8.04 9.46
N ARG A 71 14.24 -7.36 8.36
CA ARG A 71 15.51 -6.64 8.21
C ARG A 71 15.54 -5.27 8.90
N HIS A 72 14.45 -4.51 8.89
CA HIS A 72 14.46 -3.13 9.41
C HIS A 72 13.42 -2.91 10.51
N LYS A 73 13.81 -2.15 11.54
CA LYS A 73 12.98 -1.88 12.73
C LYS A 73 11.78 -0.98 12.42
N GLU A 74 11.94 -0.08 11.45
CA GLU A 74 10.94 0.89 10.99
C GLU A 74 9.68 0.21 10.47
N TRP A 75 9.83 -0.95 9.80
CA TRP A 75 8.70 -1.75 9.34
C TRP A 75 7.94 -2.44 10.48
N ARG A 76 8.57 -2.62 11.64
CA ARG A 76 7.95 -3.23 12.84
C ARG A 76 7.30 -2.18 13.74
N GLU A 77 7.71 -0.93 13.63
CA GLU A 77 7.18 0.18 14.41
C GLU A 77 5.66 0.24 14.26
N ASN A 78 4.94 0.20 15.39
CA ASN A 78 3.48 0.24 15.42
C ASN A 78 2.80 -0.78 14.49
N ASN A 79 3.44 -1.94 14.28
CA ASN A 79 2.99 -2.98 13.34
C ASN A 79 2.81 -2.51 11.89
N PHE A 80 3.49 -1.43 11.46
CA PHE A 80 3.31 -0.79 10.15
C PHE A 80 3.32 -1.79 8.98
N GLY A 81 4.38 -2.59 8.85
CA GLY A 81 4.53 -3.56 7.77
C GLY A 81 3.51 -4.70 7.85
N LYS A 82 3.15 -5.16 9.05
CA LYS A 82 2.13 -6.21 9.23
C LYS A 82 0.74 -5.70 8.83
N ASN A 83 0.40 -4.47 9.22
CA ASN A 83 -0.85 -3.83 8.85
C ASN A 83 -0.91 -3.60 7.32
N LEU A 84 0.21 -3.21 6.70
CA LEU A 84 0.27 -3.04 5.25
C LEU A 84 0.03 -4.37 4.53
N ILE A 85 0.64 -5.46 4.98
CA ILE A 85 0.37 -6.81 4.45
C ILE A 85 -1.12 -7.17 4.60
N LYS A 86 -1.72 -6.89 5.75
CA LYS A 86 -3.16 -7.13 5.97
C LYS A 86 -4.01 -6.38 4.95
N LYS A 87 -3.76 -5.09 4.73
CA LYS A 87 -4.49 -4.29 3.72
C LYS A 87 -4.26 -4.78 2.29
N ILE A 88 -3.05 -5.22 1.94
CA ILE A 88 -2.79 -5.82 0.62
C ILE A 88 -3.62 -7.09 0.43
N ASN A 89 -3.73 -7.95 1.45
CA ASN A 89 -4.58 -9.14 1.38
C ASN A 89 -6.05 -8.75 1.20
N GLU A 90 -6.57 -7.83 2.02
CA GLU A 90 -7.95 -7.32 1.93
C GLU A 90 -8.26 -6.74 0.53
N VAL A 91 -7.30 -6.01 -0.08
CA VAL A 91 -7.44 -5.49 -1.45
C VAL A 91 -7.38 -6.62 -2.49
N SER A 92 -6.52 -7.61 -2.30
CA SER A 92 -6.46 -8.74 -3.23
C SER A 92 -7.74 -9.61 -3.17
N GLU A 93 -8.40 -9.68 -2.03
CA GLU A 93 -9.62 -10.46 -1.85
C GLU A 93 -10.83 -9.84 -2.57
N THR A 94 -10.88 -8.51 -2.75
CA THR A 94 -11.98 -7.85 -3.50
C THR A 94 -12.01 -8.25 -4.98
N ALA A 95 -10.90 -8.75 -5.53
CA ALA A 95 -10.81 -9.25 -6.90
C ALA A 95 -11.24 -10.73 -7.05
N GLY A 96 -11.68 -11.40 -5.99
CA GLY A 96 -12.14 -12.79 -6.06
C GLY A 96 -11.04 -13.76 -6.50
N ASN A 97 -11.21 -14.45 -7.62
CA ASN A 97 -10.22 -15.38 -8.17
C ASN A 97 -9.41 -14.84 -9.36
N ASP A 98 -9.69 -13.62 -9.81
CA ASP A 98 -9.00 -13.05 -10.97
C ASP A 98 -7.59 -12.56 -10.58
N LYS A 99 -6.56 -13.32 -10.98
CA LYS A 99 -5.16 -13.01 -10.68
C LYS A 99 -4.71 -11.66 -11.28
N ASN A 100 -5.21 -11.30 -12.46
CA ASN A 100 -4.81 -10.06 -13.14
C ASN A 100 -5.44 -8.86 -12.47
N LEU A 101 -6.71 -8.95 -12.10
CA LEU A 101 -7.38 -7.91 -11.34
C LEU A 101 -6.71 -7.73 -9.96
N LYS A 102 -6.40 -8.84 -9.26
CA LYS A 102 -5.67 -8.82 -7.97
C LYS A 102 -4.42 -7.97 -8.02
N ILE A 103 -3.51 -8.28 -8.96
CA ILE A 103 -2.23 -7.59 -9.02
C ILE A 103 -2.41 -6.12 -9.41
N GLN A 104 -3.35 -5.81 -10.31
CA GLN A 104 -3.63 -4.43 -10.71
C GLN A 104 -4.19 -3.58 -9.57
N LEU A 105 -5.12 -4.12 -8.77
CA LEU A 105 -5.64 -3.42 -7.59
C LEU A 105 -4.56 -3.22 -6.53
N VAL A 106 -3.71 -4.22 -6.28
CA VAL A 106 -2.59 -4.09 -5.32
C VAL A 106 -1.57 -3.05 -5.78
N ARG A 107 -1.22 -2.99 -7.08
CA ARG A 107 -0.34 -1.96 -7.64
C ARG A 107 -0.92 -0.56 -7.46
N LEU A 108 -2.21 -0.39 -7.78
CA LEU A 108 -2.91 0.88 -7.59
C LEU A 108 -2.93 1.29 -6.11
N PHE A 109 -3.32 0.37 -5.24
CA PHE A 109 -3.33 0.58 -3.78
C PHE A 109 -1.96 1.03 -3.28
N LEU A 110 -0.88 0.33 -3.63
CA LEU A 110 0.48 0.71 -3.23
C LEU A 110 0.92 2.07 -3.82
N GLY A 111 0.44 2.40 -5.03
CA GLY A 111 0.65 3.70 -5.63
C GLY A 111 -0.03 4.83 -4.85
N TYR A 112 -1.29 4.65 -4.45
CA TYR A 112 -2.01 5.60 -3.58
C TYR A 112 -1.34 5.68 -2.20
N PHE A 113 -0.99 4.54 -1.62
CA PHE A 113 -0.30 4.43 -0.34
C PHE A 113 1.00 5.23 -0.30
N ALA A 114 1.84 5.12 -1.33
CA ALA A 114 3.09 5.86 -1.42
C ALA A 114 2.89 7.39 -1.53
N ARG A 115 1.78 7.83 -2.17
CA ARG A 115 1.42 9.25 -2.24
C ARG A 115 0.92 9.76 -0.88
N GLU A 116 0.04 9.00 -0.23
CA GLU A 116 -0.51 9.39 1.07
C GLU A 116 0.58 9.42 2.15
N ALA A 117 1.46 8.42 2.18
CA ALA A 117 2.62 8.41 3.07
C ALA A 117 3.48 9.68 2.93
N ARG A 118 3.58 10.22 1.71
CA ARG A 118 4.33 11.45 1.44
C ARG A 118 3.59 12.69 1.93
N TYR A 119 2.27 12.73 1.74
CA TYR A 119 1.42 13.80 2.24
C TYR A 119 1.45 13.85 3.78
N VAL A 120 1.19 12.72 4.43
CA VAL A 120 1.22 12.57 5.89
C VAL A 120 2.56 12.98 6.49
N ARG A 121 3.68 12.59 5.85
CA ARG A 121 5.02 13.03 6.29
C ARG A 121 5.17 14.55 6.21
N LYS A 122 4.81 15.16 5.08
CA LYS A 122 4.93 16.62 4.91
C LYS A 122 4.06 17.39 5.90
N ASP A 123 2.86 16.90 6.17
CA ASP A 123 1.98 17.49 7.20
C ASP A 123 2.61 17.41 8.59
N TRP A 124 3.29 16.31 8.92
CA TRP A 124 4.02 16.15 10.17
C TRP A 124 5.24 17.10 10.28
N GLU A 125 6.03 17.20 9.21
CA GLU A 125 7.18 18.12 9.13
C GLU A 125 6.72 19.59 9.27
N ALA A 126 5.62 19.98 8.62
CA ALA A 126 5.06 21.32 8.69
C ALA A 126 4.60 21.73 10.10
N LYS A 127 4.33 20.75 10.98
CA LYS A 127 3.99 20.96 12.40
C LYS A 127 5.22 21.16 13.29
N GLY A 128 6.41 21.23 12.72
CA GLY A 128 7.66 21.53 13.43
C GLY A 128 8.35 20.30 14.01
N HIS A 129 8.02 19.10 13.54
CA HIS A 129 8.72 17.89 13.90
C HIS A 129 9.80 17.56 12.85
N GLU A 130 11.08 17.61 13.24
CA GLU A 130 12.21 17.17 12.40
C GLU A 130 12.43 15.64 12.53
N GLU A 131 13.01 15.03 11.48
CA GLU A 131 13.24 13.56 11.38
C GLU A 131 14.15 12.97 12.46
#